data_AF-A0A9E7RRP1-F1
#
_entry.id   AF-A0A9E7RRP1-F1
#
_cell.length_a   1.000
_cell.length_b   1.000
_cell.length_c   1.000
_cell.angle_alpha   90.00
_cell.angle_beta   90.00
_cell.angle_gamma   90.00
#
_symmetry.space_group_name_H-M   'P 1'
#
loop_
_entity.id
_entity.type
_entity.pdbx_description
1 polymer ?
#
loop_
_entity_poly.entity_id
_entity_poly.type
_entity_poly.pdbx_seq_one_letter_code
_entity_poly.pdbx_strand_id
1 'polypeptide(L)'
;MKLCFLLIFILIFYGGLLGASALEGSTSSNSSWHQWKTGSARHDSFRGSSDCCSVIVNVNDTSAVFAYRRDSTYAATLNIQRNVWYGREILREYKTTNGYFFHTVIAEGGWMMGAGGPDIVWINRALERLGGEMMAKGRVTSCDMGRAHSLVRRAGMGHFVIRGSGGQTSVAIYRRGYSRLSTFRMKPGEFVSVPNSPGYYRRGYYSRWSTDPARAAVYAAGTDSWGVNRRNILTYEVHAGENSTSMKVYAGFDGGRLIGRYRGRPDNVVFLGKFIGASAIPRIPSMKLLGSVSLAVKTL
;
A
#
# COMPACT_ATOMS: atom_id res chain seq x y z
N MET A 1 -15.71 -26.09 11.99
CA MET A 1 -16.19 -25.61 13.31
C MET A 1 -15.31 -26.22 14.38
N LYS A 2 -14.46 -25.43 15.05
CA LYS A 2 -13.84 -25.83 16.32
C LYS A 2 -13.79 -24.59 17.23
N LEU A 3 -14.45 -24.77 18.37
CA LEU A 3 -14.70 -23.85 19.48
C LEU A 3 -13.40 -23.30 20.08
N CYS A 4 -13.39 -22.00 20.40
CA CYS A 4 -12.54 -21.43 21.45
C CYS A 4 -13.25 -21.65 22.79
N PHE A 5 -12.61 -22.39 23.71
CA PHE A 5 -13.10 -22.57 25.07
C PHE A 5 -12.70 -21.42 25.98
N LEU A 6 -13.64 -21.08 26.86
CA LEU A 6 -13.63 -20.12 27.95
C LEU A 6 -13.16 -20.83 29.24
N LEU A 7 -12.31 -20.20 30.06
CA LEU A 7 -12.11 -20.49 31.50
C LEU A 7 -11.46 -19.25 32.15
N ILE A 8 -12.25 -18.39 32.80
CA ILE A 8 -12.57 -18.34 34.25
C ILE A 8 -11.36 -18.01 35.16
N PHE A 9 -11.49 -16.85 35.80
CA PHE A 9 -10.63 -16.23 36.82
C PHE A 9 -10.54 -17.05 38.11
N ILE A 10 -9.35 -17.08 38.73
CA ILE A 10 -9.18 -17.24 40.18
C ILE A 10 -8.17 -16.20 40.66
N LEU A 11 -8.62 -15.32 41.55
CA LEU A 11 -7.83 -14.37 42.35
C LEU A 11 -7.50 -15.03 43.69
N ILE A 12 -6.22 -15.07 44.08
CA ILE A 12 -5.82 -15.32 45.47
C ILE A 12 -4.73 -14.31 45.83
N PHE A 13 -4.99 -13.55 46.90
CA PHE A 13 -4.15 -12.55 47.55
C PHE A 13 -3.43 -13.19 48.75
N TYR A 14 -2.11 -13.04 48.85
CA TYR A 14 -1.24 -13.09 50.05
C TYR A 14 0.13 -12.60 49.53
N GLY A 15 0.84 -11.58 50.02
CA GLY A 15 1.04 -11.06 51.38
C GLY A 15 2.52 -11.30 51.74
N GLY A 16 3.35 -10.24 51.82
CA GLY A 16 4.68 -10.29 52.46
C GLY A 16 5.85 -9.64 51.71
N LEU A 17 6.44 -8.61 52.34
CA LEU A 17 7.72 -7.96 52.01
C LEU A 17 8.91 -8.93 52.08
N LEU A 18 9.92 -8.74 51.20
CA LEU A 18 11.35 -8.56 51.50
C LEU A 18 12.21 -8.83 50.23
N GLY A 19 13.26 -8.02 50.04
CA GLY A 19 14.44 -8.42 49.27
C GLY A 19 14.63 -7.78 47.90
N ALA A 20 15.40 -6.69 47.86
CA ALA A 20 16.06 -6.23 46.65
C ALA A 20 17.19 -7.21 46.27
N SER A 21 17.16 -7.74 45.05
CA SER A 21 18.36 -8.11 44.29
C SER A 21 18.03 -8.31 42.81
N ALA A 22 19.01 -7.97 41.99
CA ALA A 22 18.96 -7.81 40.54
C ALA A 22 18.48 -9.03 39.76
N LEU A 23 17.82 -8.79 38.63
CA LEU A 23 17.81 -9.69 37.47
C LEU A 23 17.56 -8.88 36.21
N GLU A 24 18.65 -8.62 35.48
CA GLU A 24 18.64 -8.31 34.06
C GLU A 24 17.97 -9.49 33.33
N GLY A 25 16.67 -9.35 33.07
CA GLY A 25 15.89 -10.27 32.26
C GLY A 25 15.89 -9.80 30.81
N SER A 26 16.82 -10.32 30.03
CA SER A 26 16.79 -10.28 28.57
C SER A 26 15.44 -10.80 28.06
N THR A 27 14.56 -9.91 27.61
CA THR A 27 13.35 -10.31 26.90
C THR A 27 13.74 -10.65 25.47
N SER A 28 13.95 -11.95 25.25
CA SER A 28 14.16 -12.57 23.96
C SER A 28 13.02 -12.22 23.00
N SER A 29 13.29 -11.34 22.04
CA SER A 29 12.44 -11.17 20.87
C SER A 29 12.51 -12.46 20.06
N ASN A 30 11.54 -13.35 20.26
CA ASN A 30 11.41 -14.58 19.51
C ASN A 30 10.92 -14.25 18.08
N SER A 31 11.83 -13.78 17.23
CA SER A 31 11.58 -13.48 15.82
C SER A 31 11.85 -14.71 14.96
N SER A 32 11.01 -15.73 15.06
CA SER A 32 11.05 -16.88 14.14
C SER A 32 10.21 -16.59 12.89
N TRP A 33 10.77 -15.80 11.97
CA TRP A 33 10.23 -15.67 10.62
C TRP A 33 11.10 -16.46 9.66
N HIS A 34 10.54 -17.52 9.06
CA HIS A 34 11.19 -18.30 8.03
C HIS A 34 11.59 -17.41 6.85
N GLN A 35 12.90 -17.21 6.68
CA GLN A 35 13.51 -16.51 5.56
C GLN A 35 13.45 -17.45 4.35
N TRP A 36 12.39 -17.33 3.55
CA TRP A 36 12.27 -18.13 2.33
C TRP A 36 13.25 -17.60 1.26
N LYS A 37 14.08 -18.52 0.75
CA LYS A 37 15.21 -18.26 -0.16
C LYS A 37 14.83 -17.32 -1.31
N THR A 38 15.63 -16.26 -1.46
CA THR A 38 15.61 -15.36 -2.62
C THR A 38 16.14 -16.10 -3.85
N GLY A 39 15.24 -16.64 -4.67
CA GLY A 39 15.60 -17.15 -6.00
C GLY A 39 15.90 -16.00 -6.95
N SER A 40 16.98 -16.13 -7.73
CA SER A 40 17.35 -15.19 -8.80
C SER A 40 16.21 -15.07 -9.83
N ALA A 41 15.82 -13.83 -10.13
CA ALA A 41 14.73 -13.55 -11.06
C ALA A 41 15.15 -13.86 -12.50
N ARG A 42 14.64 -14.95 -13.08
CA ARG A 42 14.66 -15.15 -14.55
C ARG A 42 13.61 -14.24 -15.19
N HIS A 43 14.05 -13.49 -16.19
CA HIS A 43 13.26 -12.57 -17.00
C HIS A 43 12.39 -13.37 -18.00
N ASP A 44 11.24 -13.89 -17.56
CA ASP A 44 10.26 -14.49 -18.47
C ASP A 44 9.18 -13.51 -18.93
N SER A 45 9.12 -13.35 -20.25
CA SER A 45 8.19 -12.55 -21.04
C SER A 45 6.77 -13.15 -21.05
N PHE A 46 5.99 -12.86 -20.01
CA PHE A 46 4.54 -13.14 -20.03
C PHE A 46 3.76 -12.02 -20.68
N ARG A 47 2.91 -12.37 -21.65
CA ARG A 47 1.90 -11.50 -22.29
C ARG A 47 0.64 -11.34 -21.42
N GLY A 48 0.82 -10.97 -20.15
CA GLY A 48 -0.27 -10.63 -19.22
C GLY A 48 0.12 -9.37 -18.46
N SER A 49 -0.43 -8.24 -18.89
CA SER A 49 0.09 -6.89 -18.68
C SER A 49 -0.59 -6.16 -17.51
N SER A 50 -0.41 -6.66 -16.30
CA SER A 50 -0.76 -5.88 -15.09
C SER A 50 0.45 -5.87 -14.19
N ASP A 51 1.35 -4.92 -14.44
CA ASP A 51 2.66 -4.81 -13.77
C ASP A 51 2.70 -3.56 -12.87
N CYS A 52 1.59 -3.32 -12.18
CA CYS A 52 1.43 -2.19 -11.27
C CYS A 52 2.43 -2.23 -10.11
N CYS A 53 2.61 -1.07 -9.47
CA CYS A 53 3.46 -0.91 -8.30
C CYS A 53 2.83 0.09 -7.32
N SER A 54 2.80 -0.27 -6.05
CA SER A 54 2.51 0.68 -4.96
C SER A 54 3.81 1.13 -4.30
N VAL A 55 3.89 2.39 -3.94
CA VAL A 55 5.02 2.99 -3.23
C VAL A 55 4.51 3.68 -1.99
N ILE A 56 5.20 3.49 -0.88
CA ILE A 56 5.00 4.27 0.34
C ILE A 56 6.32 4.96 0.66
N VAL A 57 6.27 6.26 0.88
CA VAL A 57 7.33 7.06 1.48
C VAL A 57 6.85 7.48 2.87
N ASN A 58 7.59 7.10 3.91
CA ASN A 58 7.27 7.40 5.29
C ASN A 58 8.11 8.58 5.77
N VAL A 59 7.47 9.74 5.94
CA VAL A 59 8.17 10.97 6.38
C VAL A 59 8.36 10.90 7.89
N ASN A 60 7.28 10.63 8.63
CA ASN A 60 7.26 10.41 10.07
C ASN A 60 5.98 9.63 10.46
N ASP A 61 5.61 9.61 11.74
CA ASP A 61 4.44 8.85 12.21
C ASP A 61 3.11 9.40 11.66
N THR A 62 3.01 10.71 11.44
CA THR A 62 1.78 11.40 10.99
C THR A 62 1.77 11.72 9.50
N SER A 63 2.92 11.70 8.84
CA SER A 63 3.07 12.15 7.46
C SER A 63 3.69 11.06 6.58
N ALA A 64 3.03 10.78 5.46
CA ALA A 64 3.49 9.79 4.49
C ALA A 64 2.95 10.11 3.09
N VAL A 65 3.58 9.54 2.07
CA VAL A 65 3.11 9.61 0.69
C VAL A 65 2.84 8.21 0.18
N PHE A 66 1.65 8.00 -0.40
CA PHE A 66 1.32 6.81 -1.17
C PHE A 66 1.37 7.15 -2.65
N ALA A 67 2.04 6.34 -3.47
CA ALA A 67 1.96 6.46 -4.92
C ALA A 67 1.60 5.13 -5.57
N TYR A 68 0.68 5.16 -6.53
CA TYR A 68 0.27 4.00 -7.30
C TYR A 68 0.62 4.17 -8.76
N ARG A 69 1.54 3.35 -9.28
CA ARG A 69 1.79 3.25 -10.71
C ARG A 69 0.90 2.17 -11.32
N ARG A 70 0.01 2.60 -12.21
CA ARG A 70 -0.75 1.69 -13.06
C ARG A 70 0.09 1.24 -14.26
N ASP A 71 0.19 -0.06 -14.47
CA ASP A 71 0.71 -0.63 -15.71
C ASP A 71 -0.35 -1.50 -16.36
N SER A 72 -0.76 -1.16 -17.58
CA SER A 72 -1.78 -1.91 -18.31
C SER A 72 -1.69 -1.65 -19.81
N THR A 73 -2.02 -2.66 -20.62
CA THR A 73 -2.13 -2.56 -22.08
C THR A 73 -3.33 -1.74 -22.54
N TYR A 74 -4.32 -1.52 -21.68
CA TYR A 74 -5.56 -0.84 -22.04
C TYR A 74 -5.76 0.46 -21.26
N ALA A 75 -6.48 1.39 -21.88
CA ALA A 75 -6.89 2.64 -21.25
C ALA A 75 -8.06 2.42 -20.30
N ALA A 76 -8.10 3.13 -19.18
CA ALA A 76 -9.18 3.08 -18.20
C ALA A 76 -9.29 4.43 -17.48
N THR A 77 -10.48 5.01 -17.40
CA THR A 77 -10.69 6.20 -16.56
C THR A 77 -10.54 5.83 -15.08
N LEU A 78 -9.68 6.57 -14.39
CA LEU A 78 -9.40 6.39 -12.97
C LEU A 78 -10.31 7.32 -12.15
N ASN A 79 -11.12 6.74 -11.27
CA ASN A 79 -12.07 7.47 -10.45
C ASN A 79 -11.49 7.62 -9.04
N ILE A 80 -11.41 8.86 -8.55
CA ILE A 80 -10.97 9.19 -7.20
C ILE A 80 -12.15 9.85 -6.50
N GLN A 81 -12.71 9.18 -5.50
CA GLN A 81 -13.96 9.57 -4.84
C GLN A 81 -13.86 9.51 -3.33
N ARG A 82 -14.60 10.40 -2.66
CA ARG A 82 -14.76 10.41 -1.20
C ARG A 82 -15.98 9.59 -0.83
N ASN A 83 -15.81 8.69 0.14
CA ASN A 83 -16.87 7.83 0.64
C ASN A 83 -16.74 7.67 2.16
N VAL A 84 -17.79 7.17 2.81
CA VAL A 84 -17.71 6.60 4.16
C VAL A 84 -17.69 5.09 4.02
N TRP A 85 -16.72 4.43 4.65
CA TRP A 85 -16.51 2.99 4.54
C TRP A 85 -15.97 2.43 5.85
N TYR A 86 -16.63 1.38 6.36
CA TYR A 86 -16.40 0.86 7.73
C TYR A 86 -16.46 1.96 8.80
N GLY A 87 -17.41 2.89 8.67
CA GLY A 87 -17.60 4.01 9.61
C GLY A 87 -16.58 5.14 9.49
N ARG A 88 -15.58 5.01 8.60
CA ARG A 88 -14.47 5.98 8.46
C ARG A 88 -14.57 6.71 7.14
N GLU A 89 -14.15 7.98 7.12
CA GLU A 89 -14.02 8.70 5.87
C GLU A 89 -12.80 8.22 5.09
N ILE A 90 -13.00 8.03 3.78
CA ILE A 90 -11.96 7.57 2.87
C ILE A 90 -11.93 8.37 1.58
N LEU A 91 -10.77 8.36 0.94
CA LEU A 91 -10.58 8.66 -0.46
C LEU A 91 -10.16 7.37 -1.17
N ARG A 92 -10.91 6.96 -2.19
CA ARG A 92 -10.67 5.73 -2.94
C ARG A 92 -10.41 6.02 -4.41
N GLU A 93 -9.35 5.40 -4.92
CA GLU A 93 -9.04 5.30 -6.34
C GLU A 93 -9.45 3.93 -6.88
N TYR A 94 -10.21 3.91 -7.97
CA TYR A 94 -10.60 2.67 -8.64
C TYR A 94 -10.88 2.90 -10.14
N LYS A 95 -10.98 1.80 -10.88
CA LYS A 95 -11.52 1.77 -12.25
C LYS A 95 -12.67 0.77 -12.37
N THR A 96 -13.44 0.90 -13.43
CA THR A 96 -14.50 -0.04 -13.81
C THR A 96 -14.28 -0.68 -15.18
N THR A 97 -13.33 -0.18 -15.98
CA THR A 97 -12.92 -0.81 -17.25
C THR A 97 -12.36 -2.21 -16.99
N ASN A 98 -12.90 -3.21 -17.68
CA ASN A 98 -12.65 -4.64 -17.45
C ASN A 98 -13.03 -5.12 -16.03
N GLY A 99 -14.01 -4.46 -15.42
CA GLY A 99 -14.49 -4.77 -14.08
C GLY A 99 -13.90 -3.86 -13.00
N TYR A 100 -14.55 -3.90 -11.84
CA TYR A 100 -14.14 -3.13 -10.68
C TYR A 100 -12.75 -3.53 -10.21
N PHE A 101 -11.88 -2.54 -10.05
CA PHE A 101 -10.55 -2.72 -9.46
C PHE A 101 -10.20 -1.49 -8.60
N PHE A 102 -10.09 -1.64 -7.28
CA PHE A 102 -9.52 -0.61 -6.41
C PHE A 102 -7.99 -0.59 -6.58
N HIS A 103 -7.43 0.60 -6.76
CA HIS A 103 -5.97 0.81 -6.80
C HIS A 103 -5.44 1.27 -5.46
N THR A 104 -6.13 2.23 -4.83
CA THR A 104 -5.69 2.88 -3.60
C THR A 104 -6.90 3.24 -2.73
N VAL A 105 -6.76 3.05 -1.43
CA VAL A 105 -7.67 3.62 -0.43
C VAL A 105 -6.80 4.33 0.61
N ILE A 106 -7.07 5.61 0.84
CA ILE A 106 -6.54 6.38 1.96
C ILE A 106 -7.71 6.68 2.89
N ALA A 107 -7.55 6.42 4.17
CA ALA A 107 -8.56 6.74 5.17
C ALA A 107 -8.03 7.75 6.19
N GLU A 108 -8.95 8.33 6.97
CA GLU A 108 -8.59 9.13 8.13
C GLU A 108 -7.64 8.37 9.09
N GLY A 109 -6.86 9.10 9.88
CA GLY A 109 -5.80 8.56 10.74
C GLY A 109 -4.56 8.07 9.98
N GLY A 110 -4.41 8.42 8.70
CA GLY A 110 -3.23 8.11 7.89
C GLY A 110 -3.11 6.66 7.43
N TRP A 111 -4.22 5.91 7.41
CA TRP A 111 -4.27 4.56 6.85
C TRP A 111 -4.19 4.60 5.33
N MET A 112 -3.36 3.75 4.74
CA MET A 112 -3.13 3.68 3.31
C MET A 112 -3.09 2.24 2.86
N MET A 113 -3.76 1.90 1.76
CA MET A 113 -3.64 0.58 1.15
C MET A 113 -3.71 0.66 -0.36
N GLY A 114 -3.13 -0.34 -1.01
CA GLY A 114 -3.26 -0.51 -2.45
C GLY A 114 -3.08 -1.95 -2.89
N ALA A 115 -3.57 -2.23 -4.09
CA ALA A 115 -3.49 -3.55 -4.70
C ALA A 115 -3.11 -3.45 -6.17
N GLY A 116 -2.36 -4.43 -6.64
CA GLY A 116 -2.06 -4.65 -8.05
C GLY A 116 -2.25 -6.11 -8.41
N GLY A 117 -2.52 -6.37 -9.69
CA GLY A 117 -2.75 -7.73 -10.18
C GLY A 117 -3.74 -7.75 -11.34
N PRO A 118 -4.16 -8.94 -11.79
CA PRO A 118 -5.13 -9.08 -12.88
C PRO A 118 -6.51 -8.57 -12.48
N ASP A 119 -7.35 -8.30 -13.48
CA ASP A 119 -8.73 -7.80 -13.33
C ASP A 119 -9.71 -8.88 -12.84
N ILE A 120 -9.43 -9.46 -11.68
CA ILE A 120 -10.29 -10.48 -11.04
C ILE A 120 -11.11 -9.80 -9.94
N VAL A 121 -12.33 -9.38 -10.31
CA VAL A 121 -13.20 -8.53 -9.49
C VAL A 121 -13.41 -9.09 -8.07
N TRP A 122 -13.69 -10.38 -7.92
CA TRP A 122 -13.96 -10.96 -6.60
C TRP A 122 -12.72 -10.98 -5.69
N ILE A 123 -11.52 -11.19 -6.25
CA ILE A 123 -10.25 -11.12 -5.50
C ILE A 123 -9.98 -9.68 -5.09
N ASN A 124 -10.13 -8.74 -6.03
CA ASN A 124 -9.90 -7.33 -5.75
C ASN A 124 -10.86 -6.81 -4.66
N ARG A 125 -12.15 -7.13 -4.74
CA ARG A 125 -13.11 -6.79 -3.67
C ARG A 125 -12.78 -7.46 -2.34
N ALA A 126 -12.32 -8.71 -2.36
CA ALA A 126 -11.92 -9.40 -1.13
C ALA A 126 -10.68 -8.76 -0.47
N LEU A 127 -9.70 -8.31 -1.26
CA LEU A 127 -8.54 -7.56 -0.78
C LEU A 127 -8.96 -6.19 -0.21
N GLU A 128 -9.84 -5.46 -0.90
CA GLU A 128 -10.39 -4.20 -0.39
C GLU A 128 -11.08 -4.42 0.96
N ARG A 129 -11.99 -5.39 1.02
CA ARG A 129 -12.71 -5.76 2.25
C ARG A 129 -11.77 -6.10 3.40
N LEU A 130 -10.73 -6.90 3.15
CA LEU A 130 -9.72 -7.23 4.17
C LEU A 130 -9.02 -5.99 4.71
N GLY A 131 -8.64 -5.04 3.85
CA GLY A 131 -8.06 -3.78 4.27
C GLY A 131 -9.02 -2.96 5.13
N GLY A 132 -10.31 -2.95 4.80
CA GLY A 132 -11.35 -2.30 5.60
C GLY A 132 -11.54 -2.95 6.97
N GLU A 133 -11.51 -4.28 7.04
CA GLU A 133 -11.55 -5.04 8.30
C GLU A 133 -10.33 -4.74 9.19
N MET A 134 -9.12 -4.66 8.62
CA MET A 134 -7.90 -4.32 9.39
C MET A 134 -7.97 -2.89 9.93
N MET A 135 -8.42 -1.96 9.08
CA MET A 135 -8.59 -0.56 9.44
C MET A 135 -9.62 -0.37 10.55
N ALA A 136 -10.79 -1.02 10.45
CA ALA A 136 -11.83 -0.95 11.47
C ALA A 136 -11.37 -1.51 12.84
N LYS A 137 -10.49 -2.52 12.82
CA LYS A 137 -9.87 -3.09 14.03
C LYS A 137 -8.73 -2.21 14.58
N GLY A 138 -8.29 -1.19 13.84
CA GLY A 138 -7.14 -0.35 14.19
C GLY A 138 -5.78 -1.06 14.17
N ARG A 139 -5.68 -2.26 13.59
CA ARG A 139 -4.43 -3.06 13.58
C ARG A 139 -4.33 -4.03 12.41
N VAL A 140 -3.11 -4.29 11.96
CA VAL A 140 -2.81 -5.31 10.95
C VAL A 140 -2.27 -6.57 11.64
N THR A 141 -2.88 -7.74 11.37
CA THR A 141 -2.48 -9.02 11.95
C THR A 141 -1.81 -9.95 10.94
N SER A 142 -1.02 -10.90 11.43
CA SER A 142 -0.43 -11.96 10.60
C SER A 142 -1.49 -12.82 9.90
N CYS A 143 -2.62 -13.10 10.58
CA CYS A 143 -3.75 -13.82 10.00
C CYS A 143 -4.37 -13.04 8.83
N ASP A 144 -4.64 -11.74 9.03
CA ASP A 144 -5.22 -10.89 7.99
C ASP A 144 -4.27 -10.82 6.76
N MET A 145 -2.96 -10.67 6.99
CA MET A 145 -1.98 -10.66 5.91
C MET A 145 -1.78 -12.03 5.24
N GLY A 146 -1.94 -13.14 5.96
CA GLY A 146 -1.97 -14.48 5.39
C GLY A 146 -3.19 -14.71 4.48
N ARG A 147 -4.35 -14.15 4.84
CA ARG A 147 -5.55 -14.15 3.99
C ARG A 147 -5.32 -13.31 2.72
N ALA A 148 -4.76 -12.11 2.87
CA ALA A 148 -4.41 -11.26 1.72
C ALA A 148 -3.41 -11.95 0.78
N HIS A 149 -2.36 -12.57 1.33
CA HIS A 149 -1.39 -13.32 0.53
C HIS A 149 -2.03 -14.50 -0.22
N SER A 150 -2.93 -15.24 0.43
CA SER A 150 -3.67 -16.34 -0.21
C SER A 150 -4.52 -15.86 -1.38
N LEU A 151 -5.15 -14.68 -1.27
CA LEU A 151 -5.90 -14.05 -2.37
C LEU A 151 -4.98 -13.63 -3.53
N VAL A 152 -3.85 -12.98 -3.23
CA VAL A 152 -2.85 -12.59 -4.24
C VAL A 152 -2.25 -13.82 -4.93
N ARG A 153 -2.07 -14.95 -4.22
CA ARG A 153 -1.68 -16.24 -4.79
C ARG A 153 -2.71 -16.82 -5.74
N ARG A 154 -3.99 -16.79 -5.35
CA ARG A 154 -5.11 -17.25 -6.19
C ARG A 154 -5.24 -16.45 -7.48
N ALA A 155 -4.85 -15.18 -7.47
CA ALA A 155 -4.79 -14.36 -8.68
C ALA A 155 -3.64 -14.75 -9.62
N GLY A 156 -2.69 -15.58 -9.19
CA GLY A 156 -1.51 -15.99 -9.98
C GLY A 156 -0.37 -14.97 -9.99
N MET A 157 -0.70 -13.68 -9.82
CA MET A 157 0.25 -12.59 -9.65
C MET A 157 -0.39 -11.36 -8.99
N GLY A 158 0.42 -10.53 -8.34
CA GLY A 158 -0.04 -9.24 -7.82
C GLY A 158 0.66 -8.82 -6.55
N HIS A 159 0.15 -7.74 -5.96
CA HIS A 159 0.51 -7.33 -4.62
C HIS A 159 -0.69 -6.77 -3.86
N PHE A 160 -0.59 -6.78 -2.54
CA PHE A 160 -1.39 -6.02 -1.61
C PHE A 160 -0.44 -5.36 -0.60
N VAL A 161 -0.64 -4.08 -0.34
CA VAL A 161 0.11 -3.33 0.66
C VAL A 161 -0.86 -2.55 1.55
N ILE A 162 -0.55 -2.49 2.84
CA ILE A 162 -1.27 -1.66 3.80
C ILE A 162 -0.27 -1.03 4.77
N ARG A 163 -0.46 0.26 5.07
CA ARG A 163 0.19 1.00 6.15
C ARG A 163 -0.87 1.52 7.11
N GLY A 164 -0.73 1.17 8.39
CA GLY A 164 -1.55 1.70 9.48
C GLY A 164 -0.91 2.90 10.18
N SER A 165 -1.49 3.28 11.32
CA SER A 165 -0.94 4.32 12.20
C SER A 165 0.47 3.96 12.70
N GLY A 166 1.30 4.98 12.97
CA GLY A 166 2.68 4.79 13.46
C GLY A 166 3.63 4.10 12.48
N GLY A 167 3.27 3.99 11.19
CA GLY A 167 4.16 3.43 10.16
C GLY A 167 4.24 1.90 10.11
N GLN A 168 3.38 1.16 10.84
CA GLN A 168 3.27 -0.28 10.64
C GLN A 168 2.83 -0.56 9.20
N THR A 169 3.66 -1.30 8.46
CA THR A 169 3.50 -1.57 7.04
C THR A 169 3.57 -3.06 6.78
N SER A 170 2.62 -3.58 6.01
CA SER A 170 2.55 -4.98 5.62
C SER A 170 2.41 -5.11 4.12
N VAL A 171 3.12 -6.08 3.56
CA VAL A 171 3.15 -6.37 2.12
C VAL A 171 2.91 -7.85 1.88
N ALA A 172 2.10 -8.15 0.88
CA ALA A 172 1.89 -9.47 0.31
C ALA A 172 2.08 -9.39 -1.20
N ILE A 173 3.03 -10.16 -1.75
CA ILE A 173 3.36 -10.18 -3.18
C ILE A 173 3.46 -11.63 -3.60
N TYR A 174 2.92 -11.94 -4.77
CA TYR A 174 3.10 -13.25 -5.40
C TYR A 174 3.28 -13.09 -6.90
N ARG A 175 4.12 -13.94 -7.49
CA ARG A 175 4.16 -14.16 -8.94
C ARG A 175 4.81 -15.50 -9.23
N ARG A 176 4.09 -16.40 -9.93
CA ARG A 176 4.66 -17.64 -10.49
C ARG A 176 5.52 -18.44 -9.49
N GLY A 177 4.98 -18.74 -8.31
CA GLY A 177 5.69 -19.50 -7.27
C GLY A 177 6.58 -18.67 -6.34
N TYR A 178 6.99 -17.47 -6.73
CA TYR A 178 7.74 -16.56 -5.86
C TYR A 178 6.78 -15.76 -4.98
N SER A 179 7.13 -15.62 -3.71
CA SER A 179 6.31 -14.93 -2.71
C SER A 179 7.13 -13.94 -1.89
N ARG A 180 6.48 -12.87 -1.44
CA ARG A 180 6.96 -12.04 -0.33
C ARG A 180 5.78 -11.75 0.58
N LEU A 181 5.91 -12.07 1.85
CA LEU A 181 4.97 -11.70 2.90
C LEU A 181 5.78 -11.12 4.04
N SER A 182 5.52 -9.86 4.41
CA SER A 182 6.32 -9.18 5.43
C SER A 182 5.51 -8.11 6.12
N THR A 183 5.71 -7.98 7.43
CA THR A 183 5.20 -6.89 8.27
C THR A 183 6.37 -6.27 8.99
N PHE A 184 6.47 -4.95 8.96
CA PHE A 184 7.54 -4.20 9.59
C PHE A 184 7.06 -2.79 9.93
N ARG A 185 7.78 -2.08 10.80
CA ARG A 185 7.55 -0.64 11.01
C ARG A 185 8.51 0.14 10.11
N MET A 186 7.97 1.08 9.33
CA MET A 186 8.78 2.02 8.56
C MET A 186 9.33 3.09 9.49
N LYS A 187 10.63 3.35 9.40
CA LYS A 187 11.26 4.48 10.10
C LYS A 187 11.00 5.78 9.34
N PRO A 188 11.09 6.96 9.99
CA PRO A 188 11.16 8.24 9.30
C PRO A 188 12.26 8.22 8.22
N GLY A 189 11.95 8.73 7.03
CA GLY A 189 12.89 8.75 5.91
C GLY A 189 12.88 7.49 5.01
N GLU A 190 12.20 6.42 5.42
CA GLU A 190 12.18 5.18 4.63
C GLU A 190 11.13 5.20 3.51
N PHE A 191 11.36 4.38 2.49
CA PHE A 191 10.35 4.04 1.49
C PHE A 191 10.26 2.52 1.29
N VAL A 192 9.14 2.09 0.72
CA VAL A 192 8.98 0.77 0.14
C VAL A 192 8.33 0.89 -1.25
N SER A 193 8.77 0.06 -2.19
CA SER A 193 8.21 -0.10 -3.53
C SER A 193 7.78 -1.56 -3.70
N VAL A 194 6.50 -1.75 -3.99
CA VAL A 194 5.76 -3.02 -3.95
C VAL A 194 5.17 -3.30 -5.34
N PRO A 195 5.96 -3.81 -6.29
CA PRO A 195 5.47 -4.21 -7.60
C PRO A 195 4.77 -5.58 -7.55
N ASN A 196 4.03 -5.92 -8.61
CA ASN A 196 3.39 -7.23 -8.80
C ASN A 196 4.37 -8.43 -8.93
N SER A 197 5.66 -8.22 -8.72
CA SER A 197 6.71 -9.24 -8.80
C SER A 197 7.63 -9.11 -7.59
N PRO A 198 7.76 -10.17 -6.73
CA PRO A 198 8.56 -10.10 -5.52
C PRO A 198 10.02 -9.71 -5.74
N GLY A 199 10.61 -10.10 -6.88
CA GLY A 199 12.01 -9.82 -7.23
C GLY A 199 12.32 -8.35 -7.48
N TYR A 200 11.31 -7.49 -7.65
CA TYR A 200 11.47 -6.05 -7.88
C TYR A 200 11.08 -5.21 -6.65
N TYR A 201 10.75 -5.87 -5.53
CA TYR A 201 10.52 -5.19 -4.27
C TYR A 201 11.76 -4.41 -3.84
N ARG A 202 11.57 -3.15 -3.43
CA ARG A 202 12.67 -2.30 -2.93
C ARG A 202 12.27 -1.66 -1.60
N ARG A 203 13.25 -1.51 -0.70
CA ARG A 203 13.15 -0.72 0.53
C ARG A 203 14.47 0.05 0.71
N GLY A 204 14.41 1.20 1.35
CA GLY A 204 15.59 2.01 1.68
C GLY A 204 15.17 3.40 2.10
N TYR A 205 16.05 4.38 1.95
CA TYR A 205 15.77 5.79 2.23
C TYR A 205 15.36 6.54 0.96
N TYR A 206 14.32 7.38 1.05
CA TYR A 206 13.80 8.11 -0.11
C TYR A 206 14.66 9.33 -0.47
N SER A 207 15.49 9.80 0.46
CA SER A 207 16.44 10.90 0.28
C SER A 207 17.40 10.70 -0.89
N ARG A 208 17.59 9.45 -1.33
CA ARG A 208 18.34 9.11 -2.55
C ARG A 208 17.77 9.73 -3.83
N TRP A 209 16.50 10.15 -3.83
CA TRP A 209 15.82 10.75 -4.99
C TRP A 209 15.47 12.20 -4.78
N SER A 210 14.96 12.57 -3.61
CA SER A 210 14.57 13.94 -3.30
C SER A 210 14.38 14.14 -1.80
N THR A 211 14.53 15.38 -1.34
CA THR A 211 14.06 15.80 -0.02
C THR A 211 12.55 16.03 0.01
N ASP A 212 11.93 16.31 -1.14
CA ASP A 212 10.48 16.37 -1.31
C ASP A 212 9.89 14.95 -1.34
N PRO A 213 9.04 14.57 -0.37
CA PRO A 213 8.50 13.21 -0.27
C PRO A 213 7.62 12.79 -1.45
N ALA A 214 6.83 13.72 -2.01
CA ALA A 214 5.94 13.44 -3.12
C ALA A 214 6.73 13.16 -4.41
N ARG A 215 7.74 14.00 -4.67
CA ARG A 215 8.70 13.79 -5.76
C ARG A 215 9.45 12.47 -5.55
N ALA A 216 9.92 12.18 -4.34
CA ALA A 216 10.63 10.93 -4.06
C ALA A 216 9.76 9.69 -4.31
N ALA A 217 8.47 9.72 -3.93
CA ALA A 217 7.52 8.63 -4.19
C ALA A 217 7.32 8.40 -5.70
N VAL A 218 7.25 9.47 -6.49
CA VAL A 218 7.11 9.42 -7.94
C VAL A 218 8.36 8.87 -8.61
N TYR A 219 9.55 9.28 -8.16
CA TYR A 219 10.80 8.71 -8.63
C TYR A 219 10.94 7.24 -8.25
N ALA A 220 10.55 6.86 -7.04
CA ALA A 220 10.50 5.46 -6.65
C ALA A 220 9.59 4.67 -7.61
N ALA A 221 8.35 5.11 -7.83
CA ALA A 221 7.42 4.46 -8.76
C ALA A 221 7.95 4.41 -10.21
N GLY A 222 8.56 5.51 -10.66
CA GLY A 222 9.10 5.70 -12.00
C GLY A 222 10.41 4.96 -12.30
N THR A 223 11.18 4.59 -11.27
CA THR A 223 12.49 3.92 -11.43
C THR A 223 12.47 2.44 -11.08
N ASP A 224 11.36 1.88 -10.60
CA ASP A 224 11.26 0.42 -10.58
C ASP A 224 11.27 -0.09 -12.03
N SER A 225 12.03 -1.14 -12.30
CA SER A 225 12.23 -1.67 -13.66
C SER A 225 11.12 -2.64 -14.12
N TRP A 226 10.10 -2.84 -13.28
CA TRP A 226 8.93 -3.68 -13.54
C TRP A 226 7.92 -2.96 -14.45
N GLY A 227 7.22 -3.69 -15.31
CA GLY A 227 6.16 -3.13 -16.16
C GLY A 227 6.61 -2.46 -17.45
N VAL A 228 5.71 -2.48 -18.43
CA VAL A 228 5.96 -2.12 -19.82
C VAL A 228 5.21 -0.85 -20.22
N ASN A 229 3.92 -0.74 -19.89
CA ASN A 229 3.08 0.34 -20.40
C ASN A 229 3.11 1.57 -19.50
N ARG A 230 3.22 1.37 -18.18
CA ARG A 230 3.49 2.40 -17.17
C ARG A 230 2.70 3.68 -17.44
N ARG A 231 1.40 3.61 -17.21
CA ARG A 231 0.45 4.67 -17.52
C ARG A 231 0.55 5.75 -16.43
N ASN A 232 -0.44 5.87 -15.57
CA ASN A 232 -0.46 6.92 -14.55
C ASN A 232 0.37 6.53 -13.32
N ILE A 233 0.89 7.55 -12.64
CA ILE A 233 1.28 7.52 -11.23
C ILE A 233 0.34 8.48 -10.51
N LEU A 234 -0.52 7.94 -9.65
CA LEU A 234 -1.36 8.75 -8.74
C LEU A 234 -0.63 8.83 -7.41
N THR A 235 -0.51 10.03 -6.85
CA THR A 235 0.27 10.28 -5.64
C THR A 235 -0.57 11.03 -4.61
N TYR A 236 -0.59 10.51 -3.40
CA TYR A 236 -1.35 10.99 -2.25
C TYR A 236 -0.34 11.40 -1.19
N GLU A 237 -0.12 12.70 -1.05
CA GLU A 237 0.67 13.26 0.05
C GLU A 237 -0.27 13.48 1.23
N VAL A 238 -0.03 12.78 2.34
CA VAL A 238 -0.98 12.64 3.45
C VAL A 238 -0.36 13.12 4.75
N HIS A 239 -1.12 13.91 5.48
CA HIS A 239 -0.80 14.36 6.83
C HIS A 239 -2.00 14.10 7.75
N ALA A 240 -1.82 13.14 8.66
CA ALA A 240 -2.79 12.77 9.68
C ALA A 240 -2.61 13.64 10.93
N GLY A 241 -3.57 14.55 11.15
CA GLY A 241 -3.71 15.27 12.41
C GLY A 241 -4.70 14.58 13.34
N GLU A 242 -4.91 15.19 14.51
CA GLU A 242 -5.78 14.66 15.57
C GLU A 242 -7.25 14.57 15.12
N ASN A 243 -7.78 15.65 14.51
CA ASN A 243 -9.19 15.75 14.14
C ASN A 243 -9.46 15.53 12.65
N SER A 244 -8.40 15.53 11.82
CA SER A 244 -8.56 15.36 10.38
C SER A 244 -7.30 14.82 9.72
N THR A 245 -7.45 14.15 8.59
CA THR A 245 -6.37 13.77 7.69
C THR A 245 -6.45 14.62 6.43
N SER A 246 -5.45 15.47 6.23
CA SER A 246 -5.32 16.30 5.05
C SER A 246 -4.51 15.60 3.97
N MET A 247 -4.88 15.81 2.71
CA MET A 247 -4.23 15.18 1.57
C MET A 247 -4.11 16.14 0.39
N LYS A 248 -2.99 16.06 -0.31
CA LYS A 248 -2.83 16.60 -1.67
C LYS A 248 -2.71 15.43 -2.65
N VAL A 249 -3.50 15.50 -3.72
CA VAL A 249 -3.55 14.43 -4.72
C VAL A 249 -2.97 14.92 -6.03
N TYR A 250 -2.00 14.20 -6.55
CA TYR A 250 -1.29 14.52 -7.79
C TYR A 250 -1.42 13.41 -8.81
N ALA A 251 -1.35 13.76 -10.08
CA ALA A 251 -1.21 12.82 -11.19
C ALA A 251 0.04 13.12 -12.00
N GLY A 252 0.76 12.06 -12.36
CA GLY A 252 1.84 12.08 -13.34
C GLY A 252 1.71 10.92 -14.33
N PHE A 253 2.40 11.04 -15.46
CA PHE A 253 2.53 10.00 -16.47
C PHE A 253 3.96 9.45 -16.46
N ASP A 254 4.11 8.15 -16.29
CA ASP A 254 5.43 7.52 -16.24
C ASP A 254 6.00 7.32 -17.66
N GLY A 255 5.33 6.47 -18.43
CA GLY A 255 5.70 6.05 -19.77
C GLY A 255 7.07 5.37 -19.89
N GLY A 256 7.72 5.06 -18.77
CA GLY A 256 8.99 4.35 -18.67
C GLY A 256 10.25 5.19 -18.90
N ARG A 257 10.13 6.52 -19.03
CA ARG A 257 11.26 7.37 -19.46
C ARG A 257 12.47 7.26 -18.53
N LEU A 258 12.23 7.19 -17.22
CA LEU A 258 13.30 7.10 -16.21
C LEU A 258 14.05 5.76 -16.23
N ILE A 259 13.56 4.75 -16.96
CA ILE A 259 14.20 3.45 -17.14
C ILE A 259 14.54 3.18 -18.61
N GLY A 260 14.66 4.23 -19.43
CA GLY A 260 15.02 4.13 -20.85
C GLY A 260 13.94 3.51 -21.73
N ARG A 261 12.68 3.49 -21.29
CA ARG A 261 11.53 3.01 -22.06
C ARG A 261 10.63 4.20 -22.44
N TYR A 262 9.92 4.09 -23.56
CA TYR A 262 9.05 5.14 -24.05
C TYR A 262 7.75 4.54 -24.57
N ARG A 263 6.96 3.96 -23.66
CA ARG A 263 5.74 3.23 -24.00
C ARG A 263 4.55 3.75 -23.19
N GLY A 264 3.35 3.49 -23.69
CA GLY A 264 2.10 3.85 -23.02
C GLY A 264 1.67 5.30 -23.19
N ARG A 265 0.51 5.58 -22.63
CA ARG A 265 -0.16 6.89 -22.60
C ARG A 265 -0.85 7.03 -21.25
N PRO A 266 -1.00 8.25 -20.70
CA PRO A 266 -1.78 8.44 -19.50
C PRO A 266 -3.25 8.09 -19.74
N ASP A 267 -3.93 7.72 -18.66
CA ASP A 267 -5.38 7.64 -18.58
C ASP A 267 -6.01 8.94 -18.12
N ASN A 268 -7.29 9.11 -18.43
CA ASN A 268 -8.13 10.14 -17.84
C ASN A 268 -8.31 9.88 -16.34
N VAL A 269 -8.49 10.96 -15.58
CA VAL A 269 -8.81 10.91 -14.16
C VAL A 269 -10.11 11.67 -13.90
N VAL A 270 -11.00 11.11 -13.10
CA VAL A 270 -12.17 11.80 -12.53
C VAL A 270 -11.89 11.98 -11.05
N PHE A 271 -11.52 13.20 -10.66
CA PHE A 271 -11.21 13.55 -9.27
C PHE A 271 -12.39 14.28 -8.65
N LEU A 272 -13.07 13.64 -7.68
CA LEU A 272 -14.25 14.19 -7.00
C LEU A 272 -15.31 14.74 -7.97
N GLY A 273 -15.57 13.99 -9.05
CA GLY A 273 -16.52 14.37 -10.10
C GLY A 273 -15.95 15.28 -11.20
N LYS A 274 -14.76 15.87 -11.01
CA LYS A 274 -14.10 16.70 -12.02
C LYS A 274 -13.28 15.85 -12.99
N PHE A 275 -13.61 15.92 -14.27
CA PHE A 275 -12.86 15.25 -15.33
C PHE A 275 -11.53 15.97 -15.63
N ILE A 276 -10.46 15.19 -15.72
CA ILE A 276 -9.11 15.59 -16.12
C ILE A 276 -8.69 14.68 -17.27
N GLY A 277 -8.56 15.26 -18.46
CA GLY A 277 -8.12 14.53 -19.65
C GLY A 277 -6.67 14.07 -19.55
N ALA A 278 -6.39 12.90 -20.14
CA ALA A 278 -5.05 12.31 -20.21
C ALA A 278 -3.98 13.29 -20.74
N SER A 279 -4.33 14.14 -21.72
CA SER A 279 -3.44 15.16 -22.29
C SER A 279 -3.00 16.23 -21.30
N ALA A 280 -3.75 16.46 -20.22
CA ALA A 280 -3.41 17.42 -19.19
C ALA A 280 -2.46 16.85 -18.13
N ILE A 281 -2.16 15.55 -18.16
CA ILE A 281 -1.31 14.88 -17.18
C ILE A 281 0.14 14.93 -17.67
N PRO A 282 1.03 15.68 -16.97
CA PRO A 282 2.41 15.82 -17.39
C PRO A 282 3.18 14.52 -17.16
N ARG A 283 4.26 14.34 -17.92
CA ARG A 283 5.20 13.24 -17.70
C ARG A 283 6.08 13.53 -16.49
N ILE A 284 6.37 12.48 -15.70
CA ILE A 284 7.29 12.56 -14.57
C ILE A 284 8.68 13.06 -15.04
N PRO A 285 9.40 13.87 -14.24
CA PRO A 285 9.15 14.15 -12.82
C PRO A 285 8.08 15.21 -12.52
N SER A 286 7.55 15.91 -13.53
CA SER A 286 6.48 16.88 -13.33
C SER A 286 5.16 16.16 -12.98
N MET A 287 4.37 16.80 -12.11
CA MET A 287 3.05 16.31 -11.71
C MET A 287 2.02 17.44 -11.76
N LYS A 288 0.76 17.09 -11.98
CA LYS A 288 -0.38 18.00 -11.86
C LYS A 288 -1.05 17.79 -10.51
N LEU A 289 -1.18 18.84 -9.70
CA LEU A 289 -2.07 18.83 -8.54
C LEU A 289 -3.52 18.72 -9.03
N LEU A 290 -4.22 17.68 -8.59
CA LEU A 290 -5.63 17.46 -8.88
C LEU A 290 -6.52 18.22 -7.90
N GLY A 291 -6.11 18.25 -6.63
CA GLY A 291 -6.74 19.03 -5.57
C GLY A 291 -6.31 18.59 -4.17
N SER A 292 -6.93 19.20 -3.18
CA SER A 292 -6.73 18.89 -1.76
C SER A 292 -8.02 18.35 -1.14
N VAL A 293 -7.88 17.43 -0.20
CA VAL A 293 -9.00 16.79 0.51
C VAL A 293 -8.69 16.77 2.00
N SER A 294 -9.72 16.98 2.83
CA SER A 294 -9.65 16.73 4.26
C SER A 294 -10.69 15.66 4.62
N LEU A 295 -10.23 14.62 5.32
CA LEU A 295 -11.08 13.56 5.87
C LEU A 295 -11.22 13.79 7.37
N ALA A 296 -12.45 13.90 7.87
CA ALA A 296 -12.70 14.07 9.29
C ALA A 296 -12.40 12.76 10.05
N VAL A 297 -11.66 12.87 11.15
CA VAL A 297 -11.51 11.76 12.11
C VAL A 297 -12.79 11.73 12.94
N LYS A 298 -13.51 10.61 12.92
CA LYS A 298 -14.62 10.43 13.86
C LYS A 298 -14.05 9.94 15.18
N THR A 299 -14.15 10.76 16.21
CA THR A 299 -14.13 10.29 17.60
C THR A 299 -15.36 9.39 17.79
N LEU A 300 -15.13 8.12 18.09
CA LEU A 300 -16.17 7.18 18.52
C LEU A 300 -16.47 7.39 20.01
#